data_AF-A0A6P0NHH9-F1
#
_entry.id   AF-A0A6P0NHH9-F1
#
_cell.length_a   1.000
_cell.length_b   1.000
_cell.length_c   1.000
_cell.angle_alpha   90.00
_cell.angle_beta   90.00
_cell.angle_gamma   90.00
#
_symmetry.space_group_name_H-M   'P 1'
#
loop_
_entity.id
_entity.type
_entity.pdbx_description
1 polymer ?
#
loop_
_entity_poly.entity_id
_entity_poly.type
_entity_poly.pdbx_seq_one_letter_code
_entity_poly.pdbx_strand_id
1 'polypeptide(L)'
;MQLLTNRDLYPKGNVPQEIITELDQLRRNIPSLEKQLQVVFEKLYGNRDDKQQQQRQSLEESRKQLQQELQQSRQQLDQVLKEINDNYDSSFSLTQTVETIPFRDIKSLIDQGTAMIEWYVTRDNILTFIVTSHSQQPIVMSSSPEKLERLEEWDKDYTNAYRNQKNQWITNLSSRLAELATILDIDNIISEIDRIFDKVGSKCDRLILVPHRFLHLFPLHALPLSKGDLPKILGLKPRPSRRRNLRIKKP
;
A
#
# COMPACT_ATOMS: atom_id res chain seq x y z
N MET A 1 -0.58 -13.85 3.27
CA MET A 1 0.51 -13.42 4.18
C MET A 1 0.01 -13.63 5.61
N GLN A 2 0.65 -14.47 6.41
CA GLN A 2 0.39 -14.55 7.86
C GLN A 2 0.94 -13.29 8.53
N LEU A 3 0.21 -12.68 9.47
CA LEU A 3 0.76 -11.55 10.23
C LEU A 3 1.69 -12.11 11.31
N LEU A 4 2.89 -11.52 11.42
CA LEU A 4 3.97 -11.96 12.30
C LEU A 4 3.59 -11.93 13.80
N THR A 5 2.50 -11.23 14.16
CA THR A 5 2.01 -10.99 15.53
C THR A 5 0.83 -11.87 15.96
N ASN A 6 0.35 -12.79 15.11
CA ASN A 6 -0.91 -13.51 15.35
C ASN A 6 -0.80 -14.74 16.27
N ARG A 7 0.41 -15.17 16.64
CA ARG A 7 0.63 -16.39 17.44
C ARG A 7 0.00 -16.34 18.83
N ASP A 8 -0.15 -15.14 19.39
CA ASP A 8 -0.67 -14.95 20.75
C ASP A 8 -2.17 -14.63 20.78
N LEU A 9 -2.82 -14.57 19.61
CA LEU A 9 -4.25 -14.31 19.50
C LEU A 9 -5.02 -15.63 19.40
N TYR A 10 -5.99 -15.79 20.31
CA TYR A 10 -6.90 -16.94 20.38
C TYR A 10 -8.34 -16.49 20.17
N PRO A 11 -9.21 -17.37 19.64
CA PRO A 11 -10.60 -17.03 19.37
C PRO A 11 -11.35 -16.74 20.66
N LYS A 12 -12.27 -15.78 20.60
CA LYS A 12 -13.15 -15.40 21.71
C LYS A 12 -14.42 -16.26 21.64
N GLY A 13 -14.39 -17.42 22.26
CA GLY A 13 -15.52 -18.35 22.33
C GLY A 13 -15.17 -19.64 23.07
N ASN A 14 -16.17 -20.48 23.38
CA ASN A 14 -15.94 -21.81 23.97
C ASN A 14 -15.49 -22.80 22.88
N VAL A 15 -14.30 -22.57 22.33
CA VAL A 15 -13.70 -23.45 21.33
C VAL A 15 -13.17 -24.71 22.01
N PRO A 16 -13.50 -25.92 21.52
CA PRO A 16 -12.93 -27.18 21.99
C PRO A 16 -11.40 -27.16 22.02
N GLN A 17 -10.83 -27.79 23.04
CA GLN A 17 -9.38 -27.82 23.26
C GLN A 17 -8.65 -28.54 22.13
N GLU A 18 -9.30 -29.48 21.46
CA GLU A 18 -8.77 -30.21 20.31
C GLU A 18 -8.46 -29.26 19.15
N ILE A 19 -9.39 -28.35 18.83
CA ILE A 19 -9.26 -27.36 17.75
C ILE A 19 -8.16 -26.35 18.07
N ILE A 20 -8.06 -25.91 19.33
CA ILE A 20 -6.98 -25.02 19.79
C ILE A 20 -5.62 -25.71 19.69
N THR A 21 -5.54 -26.98 20.05
CA THR A 21 -4.29 -27.76 19.97
C THR A 21 -3.84 -27.96 18.53
N GLU A 22 -4.79 -28.22 17.61
CA GLU A 22 -4.51 -28.33 16.17
C GLU A 22 -4.03 -26.99 15.60
N LEU A 23 -4.71 -25.89 15.94
CA LEU A 23 -4.30 -24.53 15.55
C LEU A 23 -2.85 -24.22 15.98
N ASP A 24 -2.52 -24.53 17.23
CA ASP A 24 -1.18 -24.32 17.79
C ASP A 24 -0.11 -25.17 17.09
N GLN A 25 -0.43 -26.42 16.79
CA GLN A 25 0.45 -27.31 16.04
C GLN A 25 0.73 -26.75 14.65
N LEU A 26 -0.29 -26.31 13.92
CA LEU A 26 -0.16 -25.76 12.58
C LEU A 26 0.64 -24.44 12.58
N ARG A 27 0.42 -23.56 13.57
CA ARG A 27 1.17 -22.29 13.76
C ARG A 27 2.66 -22.50 14.07
N ARG A 28 3.02 -23.61 14.72
CA ARG A 28 4.42 -23.99 14.96
C ARG A 28 5.05 -24.67 13.75
N ASN A 29 4.31 -25.54 13.08
CA ASN A 29 4.83 -26.38 12.00
C ASN A 29 5.07 -25.58 10.71
N ILE A 30 4.15 -24.69 10.30
CA ILE A 30 4.27 -23.96 9.03
C ILE A 30 5.59 -23.16 8.94
N PRO A 31 5.97 -22.34 9.94
CA PRO A 31 7.23 -21.59 9.86
C PRO A 31 8.48 -22.48 9.98
N SER A 32 8.36 -23.63 10.64
CA SER A 32 9.44 -24.64 10.67
C SER A 32 9.66 -25.24 9.28
N LEU A 33 8.58 -25.63 8.59
CA LEU A 33 8.62 -26.13 7.21
C LEU A 33 9.14 -25.08 6.23
N GLU A 34 8.72 -23.82 6.36
CA GLU A 34 9.22 -22.71 5.55
C GLU A 34 10.73 -22.50 5.75
N LYS A 35 11.22 -22.54 7.00
CA LYS A 35 12.65 -22.44 7.30
C LYS A 35 13.44 -23.62 6.71
N GLN A 36 12.92 -24.84 6.80
CA GLN A 36 13.56 -26.01 6.20
C GLN A 36 13.62 -25.90 4.67
N LEU A 37 12.53 -25.43 4.05
CA LEU A 37 12.48 -25.20 2.62
C LEU A 37 13.48 -24.13 2.18
N GLN A 38 13.65 -23.06 2.96
CA GLN A 38 14.67 -22.03 2.73
C GLN A 38 16.09 -22.60 2.80
N VAL A 39 16.40 -23.43 3.80
CA VAL A 39 17.72 -24.10 3.91
C VAL A 39 17.98 -25.03 2.72
N VAL A 40 16.96 -25.78 2.26
CA VAL A 40 17.08 -26.63 1.08
C VAL A 40 17.30 -25.79 -0.19
N PHE A 41 16.59 -24.67 -0.32
CA PHE A 41 16.76 -23.73 -1.41
C PHE A 41 18.20 -23.17 -1.42
N GLU A 42 18.70 -22.66 -0.29
CA GLU A 42 20.08 -22.15 -0.18
C GLU A 42 21.13 -23.20 -0.55
N LYS A 43 20.94 -24.46 -0.15
CA LYS A 43 21.83 -25.57 -0.53
C LYS A 43 21.78 -25.91 -2.03
N LEU A 44 20.63 -25.75 -2.68
CA LEU A 44 20.46 -25.98 -4.12
C LEU A 44 21.11 -24.87 -4.97
N TYR A 45 21.03 -23.60 -4.52
CA TYR A 45 21.54 -22.45 -5.27
C TYR A 45 22.96 -22.00 -4.87
N GLY A 46 23.44 -22.38 -3.68
CA GLY A 46 24.77 -22.01 -3.15
C GLY A 46 25.92 -22.91 -3.63
N ASN A 47 25.65 -24.14 -4.06
CA ASN A 47 26.68 -25.09 -4.51
C ASN A 47 26.80 -25.11 -6.05
N ARG A 48 27.84 -24.45 -6.58
CA ARG A 48 28.22 -24.42 -8.00
C ARG A 48 29.33 -25.44 -8.36
N ASP A 49 29.39 -26.57 -7.67
CA ASP A 49 30.33 -27.65 -8.00
C ASP A 49 29.58 -28.85 -8.60
N ASP A 50 29.91 -29.19 -9.85
CA ASP A 50 29.25 -30.19 -10.70
C ASP A 50 29.44 -31.66 -10.29
N LYS A 51 29.96 -31.95 -9.08
CA LYS A 51 30.42 -33.31 -8.70
C LYS A 51 29.48 -34.14 -7.82
N GLN A 52 28.22 -33.74 -7.57
CA GLN A 52 27.30 -34.55 -6.75
C GLN A 52 25.85 -34.54 -7.27
N GLN A 53 25.62 -35.19 -8.42
CA GLN A 53 24.30 -35.33 -9.03
C GLN A 53 23.29 -36.08 -8.13
N GLN A 54 23.76 -37.06 -7.34
CA GLN A 54 22.92 -37.84 -6.43
C GLN A 54 22.48 -37.04 -5.17
N GLN A 55 23.35 -36.16 -4.67
CA GLN A 55 23.01 -35.24 -3.57
C GLN A 55 21.95 -34.21 -4.01
N ARG A 56 22.02 -33.74 -5.26
CA ARG A 56 21.02 -32.83 -5.83
C ARG A 56 19.65 -33.48 -6.00
N GLN A 57 19.58 -34.71 -6.50
CA GLN A 57 18.31 -35.46 -6.61
C GLN A 57 17.63 -35.63 -5.24
N SER A 58 18.39 -36.03 -4.21
CA SER A 58 17.87 -36.13 -2.84
C SER A 58 17.36 -34.80 -2.28
N LEU A 59 18.04 -33.69 -2.57
CA LEU A 59 17.60 -32.35 -2.17
C LEU A 59 16.34 -31.90 -2.91
N GLU A 60 16.19 -32.24 -4.19
CA GLU A 60 14.99 -31.95 -4.98
C GLU A 60 13.77 -32.77 -4.50
N GLU A 61 13.97 -34.04 -4.16
CA GLU A 61 12.94 -34.88 -3.55
C GLU A 61 12.50 -34.32 -2.19
N SER A 62 13.46 -33.95 -1.34
CA SER A 62 13.22 -33.32 -0.05
C SER A 62 12.47 -31.99 -0.22
N ARG A 63 12.83 -31.18 -1.21
CA ARG A 63 12.12 -29.92 -1.55
C ARG A 63 10.68 -30.20 -1.92
N LYS A 64 10.43 -31.19 -2.78
CA LYS A 64 9.07 -31.54 -3.24
C LYS A 64 8.21 -32.03 -2.09
N GLN A 65 8.77 -32.86 -1.21
CA GLN A 65 8.07 -33.35 -0.02
C GLN A 65 7.74 -32.20 0.94
N LEU A 66 8.72 -31.35 1.28
CA LEU A 66 8.50 -30.19 2.15
C LEU A 66 7.46 -29.22 1.57
N GLN A 67 7.44 -29.02 0.25
CA GLN A 67 6.40 -28.22 -0.42
C GLN A 67 5.01 -28.83 -0.27
N GLN A 68 4.89 -30.15 -0.43
CA GLN A 68 3.63 -30.85 -0.28
C GLN A 68 3.13 -30.81 1.17
N GLU A 69 4.00 -31.05 2.15
CA GLU A 69 3.67 -30.96 3.58
C GLU A 69 3.29 -29.54 4.00
N LEU A 70 3.98 -28.53 3.47
CA LEU A 70 3.65 -27.12 3.71
C LEU A 70 2.28 -26.77 3.13
N GLN A 71 1.98 -27.24 1.92
CA GLN A 71 0.69 -27.02 1.28
C GLN A 71 -0.45 -27.67 2.09
N GLN A 72 -0.27 -28.92 2.52
CA GLN A 72 -1.24 -29.63 3.36
C GLN A 72 -1.46 -28.92 4.69
N SER A 73 -0.38 -28.52 5.37
CA SER A 73 -0.46 -27.78 6.64
C SER A 73 -1.20 -26.45 6.50
N ARG A 74 -1.01 -25.74 5.38
CA ARG A 74 -1.74 -24.51 5.08
C ARG A 74 -3.23 -24.76 4.85
N GLN A 75 -3.58 -25.82 4.10
CA GLN A 75 -4.99 -26.20 3.89
C GLN A 75 -5.68 -26.60 5.19
N GLN A 76 -5.01 -27.34 6.06
CA GLN A 76 -5.51 -27.68 7.40
C GLN A 76 -5.73 -26.43 8.24
N LEU A 77 -4.79 -25.47 8.19
CA LEU A 77 -4.94 -24.21 8.91
C LEU A 77 -6.17 -23.44 8.42
N ASP A 78 -6.36 -23.33 7.11
CA ASP A 78 -7.53 -22.65 6.53
C ASP A 78 -8.84 -23.34 6.96
N GLN A 79 -8.86 -24.67 7.05
CA GLN A 79 -10.02 -25.44 7.50
C GLN A 79 -10.33 -25.21 8.99
N VAL A 80 -9.31 -25.25 9.85
CA VAL A 80 -9.44 -24.95 11.29
C VAL A 80 -9.91 -23.52 11.51
N LEU A 81 -9.34 -22.56 10.77
CA LEU A 81 -9.77 -21.16 10.86
C LEU A 81 -11.22 -20.98 10.43
N LYS A 82 -11.65 -21.68 9.37
CA LYS A 82 -13.04 -21.65 8.92
C LYS A 82 -13.99 -22.26 9.96
N GLU A 83 -13.63 -23.39 10.56
CA GLU A 83 -14.43 -24.01 11.61
C GLU A 83 -14.58 -23.10 12.83
N ILE A 84 -13.49 -22.45 13.24
CA ILE A 84 -13.52 -21.46 14.33
C ILE A 84 -14.43 -20.29 13.96
N ASN A 85 -14.31 -19.78 12.74
CA ASN A 85 -15.07 -18.64 12.25
C ASN A 85 -16.57 -18.92 12.16
N ASP A 86 -16.96 -20.09 11.65
CA ASP A 86 -18.36 -20.43 11.39
C ASP A 86 -19.11 -20.81 12.69
N ASN A 87 -18.42 -21.37 13.69
CA ASN A 87 -19.07 -21.97 14.86
C ASN A 87 -18.80 -21.24 16.19
N TYR A 88 -17.74 -20.42 16.31
CA TYR A 88 -17.31 -19.91 17.61
C TYR A 88 -16.97 -18.41 17.63
N ASP A 89 -16.13 -17.94 16.71
CA ASP A 89 -15.71 -16.53 16.63
C ASP A 89 -15.54 -16.10 15.17
N SER A 90 -16.62 -15.53 14.62
CA SER A 90 -16.70 -14.98 13.25
C SER A 90 -15.72 -13.85 12.90
N SER A 91 -14.98 -13.34 13.88
CA SER A 91 -13.96 -12.31 13.67
C SER A 91 -12.54 -12.84 13.76
N PHE A 92 -12.37 -14.10 14.16
CA PHE A 92 -11.07 -14.66 14.44
C PHE A 92 -10.21 -14.84 13.19
N SER A 93 -10.78 -15.22 12.06
CA SER A 93 -10.05 -15.38 10.78
C SER A 93 -9.32 -14.09 10.36
N LEU A 94 -9.95 -12.92 10.59
CA LEU A 94 -9.38 -11.60 10.32
C LEU A 94 -8.12 -11.32 11.15
N THR A 95 -8.01 -11.97 12.32
CA THR A 95 -6.80 -11.90 13.16
C THR A 95 -5.73 -12.87 12.72
N GLN A 96 -5.94 -13.73 11.73
CA GLN A 96 -5.04 -14.83 11.37
C GLN A 96 -4.50 -14.71 9.95
N THR A 97 -5.35 -14.30 9.02
CA THR A 97 -5.02 -14.06 7.62
C THR A 97 -5.50 -12.68 7.21
N VAL A 98 -4.66 -11.98 6.44
CA VAL A 98 -5.15 -10.83 5.69
C VAL A 98 -5.89 -11.38 4.49
N GLU A 99 -7.22 -11.34 4.52
CA GLU A 99 -8.02 -11.61 3.34
C GLU A 99 -7.64 -10.58 2.26
N THR A 100 -7.17 -11.08 1.11
CA THR A 100 -6.81 -10.21 0.00
C THR A 100 -8.08 -9.75 -0.69
N ILE A 101 -8.30 -8.44 -0.77
CA ILE A 101 -9.40 -7.89 -1.56
C ILE A 101 -9.07 -8.07 -3.05
N PRO A 102 -9.90 -8.79 -3.83
CA PRO A 102 -9.69 -8.93 -5.26
C PRO A 102 -9.70 -7.57 -5.96
N PHE A 103 -8.79 -7.36 -6.92
CA PHE A 103 -8.72 -6.09 -7.65
C PHE A 103 -10.04 -5.70 -8.32
N ARG A 104 -10.81 -6.69 -8.83
CA ARG A 104 -12.13 -6.44 -9.43
C ARG A 104 -13.11 -5.75 -8.45
N ASP A 105 -12.99 -6.03 -7.15
CA ASP A 105 -13.86 -5.49 -6.12
C ASP A 105 -13.42 -4.07 -5.74
N ILE A 106 -12.11 -3.76 -5.81
CA ILE A 106 -11.61 -2.38 -5.70
C ILE A 106 -12.05 -1.57 -6.93
N LYS A 107 -11.90 -2.15 -8.13
CA LYS A 107 -12.24 -1.50 -9.39
C LYS A 107 -13.74 -1.18 -9.48
N SER A 108 -14.62 -2.03 -8.95
CA SER A 108 -16.07 -1.80 -9.00
C SER A 108 -16.53 -0.59 -8.18
N LEU A 109 -15.70 -0.10 -7.26
CA LEU A 109 -15.94 1.13 -6.48
C LEU A 109 -15.53 2.41 -7.22
N ILE A 110 -14.87 2.29 -8.38
CA ILE A 110 -14.37 3.42 -9.17
C ILE A 110 -15.32 3.69 -10.33
N ASP A 111 -15.94 4.87 -10.33
CA ASP A 111 -16.87 5.29 -11.39
C ASP A 111 -16.17 5.53 -12.74
N GLN A 112 -16.96 5.66 -13.80
CA GLN A 112 -16.50 5.93 -15.18
C GLN A 112 -15.71 7.25 -15.33
N GLY A 113 -15.98 8.25 -14.48
CA GLY A 113 -15.31 9.56 -14.51
C GLY A 113 -14.20 9.73 -13.46
N THR A 114 -13.76 8.64 -12.80
CA THR A 114 -12.89 8.70 -11.62
C THR A 114 -11.58 7.96 -11.83
N ALA A 115 -10.48 8.54 -11.38
CA ALA A 115 -9.20 7.85 -11.21
C ALA A 115 -8.80 7.84 -9.73
N MET A 116 -8.25 6.73 -9.27
CA MET A 116 -7.63 6.61 -7.96
C MET A 116 -6.11 6.54 -8.12
N ILE A 117 -5.41 7.34 -7.32
CA ILE A 117 -3.96 7.39 -7.23
C ILE A 117 -3.59 6.93 -5.82
N GLU A 118 -2.88 5.82 -5.72
CA GLU A 118 -2.31 5.33 -4.47
C GLU A 118 -0.79 5.41 -4.54
N TRP A 119 -0.18 6.12 -3.60
CA TRP A 119 1.27 6.07 -3.43
C TRP A 119 1.61 4.99 -2.42
N TYR A 120 2.62 4.18 -2.71
CA TYR A 120 3.15 3.18 -1.82
C TYR A 120 4.67 3.35 -1.69
N VAL A 121 5.07 4.01 -0.60
CA VAL A 121 6.48 4.19 -0.22
C VAL A 121 7.08 2.86 0.25
N THR A 122 8.04 2.32 -0.51
CA THR A 122 8.76 1.08 -0.19
C THR A 122 9.99 1.37 0.68
N ARG A 123 11.04 0.54 0.59
CA ARG A 123 12.38 0.85 1.12
C ARG A 123 13.26 1.56 0.11
N ASP A 124 13.03 1.33 -1.19
CA ASP A 124 13.96 1.70 -2.26
C ASP A 124 13.35 2.71 -3.25
N ASN A 125 12.03 2.83 -3.29
CA ASN A 125 11.31 3.70 -4.22
C ASN A 125 9.89 4.03 -3.75
N ILE A 126 9.20 4.86 -4.54
CA ILE A 126 7.78 5.16 -4.41
C ILE A 126 7.09 4.49 -5.59
N LEU A 127 6.21 3.54 -5.30
CA LEU A 127 5.29 3.01 -6.31
C LEU A 127 4.04 3.89 -6.34
N THR A 128 3.54 4.17 -7.53
CA THR A 128 2.27 4.86 -7.74
C THR A 128 1.34 3.96 -8.53
N PHE A 129 0.22 3.61 -7.94
CA PHE A 129 -0.83 2.83 -8.57
C PHE A 129 -1.91 3.77 -9.08
N ILE A 130 -2.24 3.65 -10.36
CA ILE A 130 -3.35 4.35 -10.99
C ILE A 130 -4.43 3.32 -11.29
N VAL A 131 -5.59 3.48 -10.68
CA VAL A 131 -6.75 2.60 -10.83
C VAL A 131 -7.89 3.38 -11.46
N THR A 132 -8.44 2.83 -12.54
CA THR A 132 -9.59 3.38 -13.26
C THR A 132 -10.54 2.26 -13.64
N SER A 133 -11.80 2.59 -13.93
CA SER A 133 -12.78 1.66 -14.49
C SER A 133 -12.42 1.20 -15.93
N HIS A 134 -11.56 1.96 -16.61
CA HIS A 134 -11.16 1.76 -18.02
C HIS A 134 -9.99 0.78 -18.20
N SER A 135 -9.25 0.45 -17.14
CA SER A 135 -8.10 -0.46 -17.19
C SER A 135 -8.42 -1.83 -16.59
N GLN A 136 -7.88 -2.91 -17.17
CA GLN A 136 -8.07 -4.28 -16.64
C GLN A 136 -7.22 -4.57 -15.40
N GLN A 137 -6.10 -3.87 -15.25
CA GLN A 137 -5.19 -3.95 -14.10
C GLN A 137 -4.78 -2.54 -13.68
N PRO A 138 -4.30 -2.33 -12.44
CA PRO A 138 -3.66 -1.08 -12.05
C PRO A 138 -2.49 -0.76 -12.96
N ILE A 139 -2.35 0.50 -13.35
CA ILE A 139 -1.10 0.98 -13.94
C ILE A 139 -0.16 1.28 -12.78
N VAL A 140 1.05 0.74 -12.86
CA VAL A 140 2.06 0.90 -11.81
C VAL A 140 3.22 1.70 -12.36
N MET A 141 3.47 2.85 -11.73
CA MET A 141 4.62 3.70 -11.99
C MET A 141 5.59 3.55 -10.82
N SER A 142 6.89 3.56 -11.11
CA SER A 142 7.94 3.53 -10.09
C SER A 142 8.74 4.81 -10.15
N SER A 143 8.98 5.43 -9.00
CA SER A 143 10.02 6.46 -8.87
C SER A 143 11.41 5.84 -8.95
N SER A 144 12.41 6.69 -9.14
CA SER A 144 13.80 6.32 -8.87
C SER A 144 14.07 6.37 -7.36
N PRO A 145 15.16 5.73 -6.88
CA PRO A 145 15.58 5.81 -5.48
C PRO A 145 15.90 7.24 -5.03
N GLU A 146 16.48 8.07 -5.91
CA GLU A 146 16.82 9.46 -5.60
C GLU A 146 15.56 10.30 -5.31
N LYS A 147 14.43 10.00 -5.97
CA LYS A 147 13.15 10.65 -5.64
C LYS A 147 12.66 10.29 -4.24
N LEU A 148 12.91 9.06 -3.77
CA LEU A 148 12.57 8.65 -2.41
C LEU A 148 13.45 9.38 -1.38
N GLU A 149 14.76 9.43 -1.60
CA GLU A 149 15.68 10.18 -0.73
C GLU A 149 15.28 11.66 -0.63
N ARG A 150 14.99 12.29 -1.77
CA ARG A 150 14.48 13.67 -1.81
C ARG A 150 13.16 13.84 -1.07
N LEU A 151 12.25 12.87 -1.13
CA LEU A 151 11.00 12.92 -0.37
C LEU A 151 11.25 12.88 1.14
N GLU A 152 12.18 12.04 1.60
CA GLU A 152 12.53 11.93 3.01
C GLU A 152 13.22 13.19 3.55
N GLU A 153 14.12 13.78 2.77
CA GLU A 153 14.73 15.08 3.10
C GLU A 153 13.70 16.19 3.14
N TRP A 154 12.80 16.22 2.15
CA TRP A 154 11.72 17.20 2.08
C TRP A 154 10.77 17.08 3.27
N ASP A 155 10.38 15.87 3.70
CA ASP A 155 9.55 15.65 4.90
C ASP A 155 10.23 16.18 6.16
N LYS A 156 11.51 15.85 6.36
CA LYS A 156 12.29 16.33 7.51
C LYS A 156 12.35 17.86 7.54
N ASP A 157 12.64 18.51 6.42
CA ASP A 157 12.71 19.96 6.35
C ASP A 157 11.33 20.61 6.52
N TYR A 158 10.30 20.09 5.85
CA TYR A 158 8.92 20.58 5.97
C TYR A 158 8.41 20.52 7.41
N THR A 159 8.56 19.37 8.07
CA THR A 159 8.07 19.15 9.43
C THR A 159 8.88 19.94 10.46
N ASN A 160 10.20 20.09 10.27
CA ASN A 160 11.02 20.96 11.09
C ASN A 160 10.61 22.43 10.95
N ALA A 161 10.44 22.92 9.71
CA ALA A 161 10.00 24.28 9.45
C ALA A 161 8.61 24.55 10.05
N TYR A 162 7.68 23.60 9.92
CA TYR A 162 6.34 23.70 10.50
C TYR A 162 6.37 23.85 12.03
N ARG A 163 7.22 23.06 12.72
CA ARG A 163 7.32 23.07 14.19
C ARG A 163 8.11 24.26 14.74
N ASN A 164 9.24 24.57 14.11
CA ASN A 164 10.26 25.43 14.69
C ASN A 164 10.41 26.78 13.96
N GLN A 165 9.91 26.92 12.73
CA GLN A 165 10.16 28.09 11.87
C GLN A 165 8.86 28.56 11.17
N LYS A 166 7.78 28.71 11.94
CA LYS A 166 6.43 28.92 11.42
C LYS A 166 6.29 30.03 10.37
N ASN A 167 6.99 31.16 10.55
CA ASN A 167 6.95 32.25 9.58
C ASN A 167 7.56 31.84 8.23
N GLN A 168 8.73 31.21 8.23
CA GLN A 168 9.37 30.71 7.01
C GLN A 168 8.55 29.60 6.36
N TRP A 169 7.93 28.73 7.16
CA TRP A 169 7.03 27.70 6.67
C TRP A 169 5.83 28.32 5.93
N ILE A 170 5.18 29.34 6.48
CA ILE A 170 4.06 30.04 5.82
C ILE A 170 4.52 30.70 4.51
N THR A 171 5.62 31.47 4.54
CA THR A 171 6.06 32.23 3.35
C THR A 171 6.53 31.32 2.21
N ASN A 172 7.09 30.16 2.54
CA ASN A 172 7.64 29.22 1.57
C ASN A 172 6.68 28.06 1.27
N LEU A 173 5.44 28.07 1.78
CA LEU A 173 4.52 26.95 1.61
C LEU A 173 4.27 26.63 0.14
N SER A 174 4.08 27.65 -0.69
CA SER A 174 3.81 27.45 -2.13
C SER A 174 4.97 26.78 -2.85
N SER A 175 6.22 27.20 -2.60
CA SER A 175 7.39 26.58 -3.23
C SER A 175 7.63 25.16 -2.72
N ARG A 176 7.41 24.92 -1.42
CA ARG A 176 7.49 23.58 -0.83
C ARG A 176 6.48 22.62 -1.46
N LEU A 177 5.24 23.06 -1.68
CA LEU A 177 4.23 22.23 -2.35
C LEU A 177 4.54 21.99 -3.84
N ALA A 178 5.10 22.99 -4.53
CA ALA A 178 5.56 22.79 -5.91
C ALA A 178 6.68 21.75 -5.99
N GLU A 179 7.64 21.80 -5.05
CA GLU A 179 8.69 20.80 -4.97
C GLU A 179 8.13 19.40 -4.66
N LEU A 180 7.20 19.28 -3.72
CA LEU A 180 6.54 18.00 -3.43
C LEU A 180 5.81 17.44 -4.66
N ALA A 181 5.14 18.30 -5.44
CA ALA A 181 4.49 17.89 -6.67
C ALA A 181 5.47 17.32 -7.70
N THR A 182 6.67 17.91 -7.81
CA THR A 182 7.75 17.39 -8.66
C THR A 182 8.30 16.06 -8.13
N ILE A 183 8.52 15.94 -6.82
CA ILE A 183 9.01 14.71 -6.18
C ILE A 183 8.03 13.55 -6.45
N LEU A 184 6.73 13.80 -6.29
CA LEU A 184 5.67 12.82 -6.52
C LEU A 184 5.28 12.64 -7.99
N ASP A 185 5.93 13.35 -8.93
CA ASP A 185 5.71 13.24 -10.37
C ASP A 185 4.25 13.51 -10.81
N ILE A 186 3.58 14.47 -10.15
CA ILE A 186 2.14 14.70 -10.34
C ILE A 186 1.79 14.94 -11.81
N ASP A 187 2.55 15.74 -12.56
CA ASP A 187 2.25 16.01 -13.96
C ASP A 187 2.27 14.76 -14.85
N ASN A 188 3.18 13.83 -14.57
CA ASN A 188 3.29 12.58 -15.31
C ASN A 188 2.10 11.65 -14.97
N ILE A 189 1.73 11.59 -13.68
CA ILE A 189 0.54 10.83 -13.23
C ILE A 189 -0.72 11.36 -13.90
N ILE A 190 -0.91 12.69 -13.92
CA ILE A 190 -2.07 13.31 -14.56
C ILE A 190 -2.06 13.07 -16.08
N SER A 191 -0.90 13.19 -16.74
CA SER A 191 -0.77 12.91 -18.17
C SER A 191 -1.14 11.46 -18.52
N GLU A 192 -0.76 10.51 -17.66
CA GLU A 192 -1.13 9.11 -17.84
C GLU A 192 -2.64 8.89 -17.64
N ILE A 193 -3.25 9.56 -16.65
CA ILE A 193 -4.71 9.54 -16.47
C ILE A 193 -5.42 10.12 -17.70
N ASP A 194 -5.02 11.30 -18.16
CA ASP A 194 -5.60 11.93 -19.35
C ASP A 194 -5.51 11.00 -20.56
N ARG A 195 -4.35 10.35 -20.77
CA ARG A 195 -4.16 9.37 -21.84
C ARG A 195 -5.13 8.18 -21.76
N ILE A 196 -5.46 7.69 -20.56
CA ILE A 196 -6.42 6.59 -20.38
C ILE A 196 -7.82 7.04 -20.77
N PHE A 197 -8.23 8.22 -20.33
CA PHE A 197 -9.57 8.75 -20.55
C PHE A 197 -9.80 9.21 -21.99
N ASP A 198 -8.79 9.80 -22.62
CA ASP A 198 -8.83 10.19 -24.03
C ASP A 198 -9.04 8.96 -24.95
N LYS A 199 -8.44 7.80 -24.65
CA LYS A 199 -8.61 6.56 -25.42
C LYS A 199 -10.05 6.05 -25.46
N VAL A 200 -10.83 6.33 -24.41
CA VAL A 200 -12.24 5.93 -24.31
C VAL A 200 -13.20 7.08 -24.65
N GLY A 201 -12.68 8.22 -25.14
CA GLY A 201 -13.48 9.39 -25.48
C GLY A 201 -14.19 10.03 -24.28
N SER A 202 -13.61 9.91 -23.08
CA SER A 202 -14.16 10.43 -21.82
C SER A 202 -13.18 11.40 -21.15
N LYS A 203 -13.58 11.97 -20.01
CA LYS A 203 -12.71 12.82 -19.17
C LYS A 203 -12.73 12.35 -17.72
N CYS A 204 -11.61 12.57 -17.04
CA CYS A 204 -11.49 12.34 -15.61
C CYS A 204 -11.90 13.61 -14.86
N ASP A 205 -13.00 13.54 -14.10
CA ASP A 205 -13.53 14.68 -13.34
C ASP A 205 -13.28 14.56 -11.84
N ARG A 206 -12.86 13.36 -11.37
CA ARG A 206 -12.64 13.06 -9.95
C ARG A 206 -11.36 12.28 -9.73
N LEU A 207 -10.54 12.77 -8.81
CA LEU A 207 -9.35 12.07 -8.31
C LEU A 207 -9.57 11.62 -6.87
N ILE A 208 -9.29 10.35 -6.59
CA ILE A 208 -9.15 9.81 -5.24
C ILE A 208 -7.67 9.70 -4.95
N LEU A 209 -7.20 10.35 -3.89
CA LEU A 209 -5.81 10.33 -3.47
C LEU A 209 -5.68 9.45 -2.22
N VAL A 210 -4.92 8.36 -2.31
CA VAL A 210 -4.66 7.43 -1.21
C VAL A 210 -3.18 7.56 -0.83
N PRO A 211 -2.86 8.30 0.24
CA PRO A 211 -1.49 8.40 0.74
C PRO A 211 -1.06 7.10 1.44
N HIS A 212 0.25 6.89 1.56
CA HIS A 212 0.83 5.85 2.41
C HIS A 212 1.83 6.47 3.39
N ARG A 213 1.89 5.93 4.62
CA ARG A 213 2.77 6.37 5.69
C ARG A 213 2.64 7.88 5.98
N PHE A 214 3.75 8.60 5.98
CA PHE A 214 3.82 10.01 6.37
C PHE A 214 3.19 10.95 5.33
N LEU A 215 2.90 10.48 4.10
CA LEU A 215 2.24 11.30 3.08
C LEU A 215 0.86 11.81 3.51
N HIS A 216 0.18 11.14 4.46
CA HIS A 216 -1.08 11.61 5.05
C HIS A 216 -0.96 12.98 5.75
N LEU A 217 0.26 13.41 6.09
CA LEU A 217 0.51 14.68 6.79
C LEU A 217 0.50 15.89 5.86
N PHE A 218 0.54 15.68 4.54
CA PHE A 218 0.69 16.77 3.57
C PHE A 218 -0.58 17.03 2.77
N PRO A 219 -0.81 18.27 2.32
CA PRO A 219 -2.00 18.62 1.55
C PRO A 219 -1.85 18.18 0.09
N LEU A 220 -1.88 16.86 -0.18
CA LEU A 220 -1.71 16.29 -1.52
C LEU A 220 -2.75 16.82 -2.53
N HIS A 221 -3.93 17.16 -2.04
CA HIS A 221 -5.02 17.75 -2.82
C HIS A 221 -4.74 19.20 -3.26
N ALA A 222 -3.74 19.87 -2.68
CA ALA A 222 -3.36 21.24 -2.99
C ALA A 222 -2.06 21.35 -3.79
N LEU A 223 -1.52 20.22 -4.28
CA LEU A 223 -0.30 20.21 -5.08
C LEU A 223 -0.56 20.89 -6.44
N PRO A 224 0.29 21.83 -6.87
CA PRO A 224 0.13 22.49 -8.15
C PRO A 224 0.51 21.57 -9.32
N LEU A 225 -0.10 21.79 -10.48
CA LEU A 225 0.37 21.25 -11.75
C LEU A 225 1.36 22.23 -12.40
N SER A 226 2.26 21.74 -13.24
CA SER A 226 3.30 22.55 -13.93
C SER A 226 2.73 23.73 -14.74
N LYS A 227 1.45 23.69 -15.12
CA LYS A 227 0.76 24.77 -15.82
C LYS A 227 0.26 25.91 -14.90
N GLY A 228 0.51 25.82 -13.59
CA GLY A 228 -0.02 26.76 -12.60
C GLY A 228 -1.50 26.53 -12.26
N ASP A 229 -2.13 25.53 -12.88
CA ASP A 229 -3.46 25.06 -12.55
C ASP A 229 -3.39 24.17 -11.30
N LEU A 230 -4.22 24.45 -10.31
CA LEU A 230 -4.52 23.45 -9.27
C LEU A 230 -5.34 22.32 -9.92
N PRO A 231 -5.19 21.05 -9.49
CA PRO A 231 -6.16 20.02 -9.82
C PRO A 231 -7.54 20.59 -9.51
N LYS A 232 -8.47 20.56 -10.48
CA LYS A 232 -9.82 21.11 -10.30
C LYS A 232 -10.60 20.25 -9.30
N ILE A 233 -10.29 20.42 -8.02
CA ILE A 233 -11.03 19.81 -6.93
C ILE A 233 -12.25 20.69 -6.71
N LEU A 234 -13.38 20.24 -7.25
CA LEU A 234 -14.67 20.87 -6.99
C LEU A 234 -14.97 20.78 -5.49
N GLY A 235 -14.97 21.92 -4.81
CA GLY A 235 -15.46 22.01 -3.44
C GLY A 235 -15.20 23.32 -2.69
N LEU A 236 -14.14 24.08 -3.01
CA LEU A 236 -13.85 25.32 -2.29
C LEU A 236 -13.78 26.51 -3.24
N LYS A 237 -14.92 27.19 -3.44
CA LYS A 237 -14.89 28.56 -3.96
C LYS A 237 -14.17 29.44 -2.92
N PRO A 238 -13.12 30.21 -3.29
CA PRO A 238 -12.55 31.19 -2.38
C PRO A 238 -13.66 32.17 -1.96
N ARG A 239 -13.83 32.36 -0.64
CA ARG A 239 -14.74 33.38 -0.12
C ARG A 239 -14.31 34.75 -0.65
N PRO A 240 -15.21 35.55 -1.23
CA PRO A 240 -14.87 36.92 -1.61
C PRO A 240 -14.48 37.70 -0.35
N SER A 241 -13.37 38.42 -0.45
CA SER A 241 -12.84 39.27 0.60
C SER A 241 -13.88 40.31 1.00
N ARG A 242 -14.39 40.22 2.24
CA ARG A 242 -15.19 41.28 2.85
C ARG A 242 -14.28 42.49 3.06
N ARG A 243 -14.22 43.41 2.07
CA ARG A 243 -13.78 44.78 2.32
C ARG A 243 -14.76 45.41 3.32
N ARG A 244 -14.36 45.51 4.59
CA ARG A 244 -15.04 46.38 5.54
C ARG A 244 -14.76 47.81 5.11
N ASN A 245 -15.74 48.45 4.49
CA ASN A 245 -15.75 49.91 4.36
C ASN A 245 -15.92 50.50 5.76
N LEU A 246 -14.81 50.85 6.40
CA LEU A 246 -14.79 51.75 7.56
C LEU A 246 -15.15 53.15 7.06
N ARG A 247 -16.45 53.48 7.18
CA ARG A 247 -16.93 54.85 6.98
C ARG A 247 -16.61 55.64 8.25
N ILE A 248 -15.43 56.26 8.29
CA ILE A 248 -15.08 57.23 9.32
C ILE A 248 -15.91 58.48 9.03
N LYS A 249 -16.92 58.75 9.86
CA LYS A 249 -17.49 60.10 9.96
C LYS A 249 -16.48 60.96 10.73
N LYS A 250 -15.96 62.00 10.09
CA LYS A 250 -15.22 63.10 10.71
C LYS A 250 -16.20 64.24 11.04
N PRO A 251 -15.84 65.13 11.98
CA PRO A 251 -16.69 65.67 13.04
C PRO A 251 -17.81 66.59 12.55
#